data_AF-A0A3Q2Y2P3-F1
#
_entry.id   AF-A0A3Q2Y2P3-F1
#
_cell.length_a   1.000
_cell.length_b   1.000
_cell.length_c   1.000
_cell.angle_alpha   90.00
_cell.angle_beta   90.00
_cell.angle_gamma   90.00
#
_symmetry.space_group_name_H-M   'P 1'
#
loop_
_entity.id
_entity.type
_entity.pdbx_description
1 polymer ?
#
loop_
_entity_poly.entity_id
_entity_poly.type
_entity_poly.pdbx_seq_one_letter_code
_entity_poly.pdbx_strand_id
1 'polypeptide(L)'
;MFTPGSQLDTTTCWSDGSHRTRSAPCRTDQFGKKKKDPIILHIRSPVAMSQAKIQAKLNDVTGGKFKRTMSMADRAGQLLSNLDQLEIRVEALRETASAIEQERECILEMIQSLQNSQEMHNISAGEKEELTLTADRLMGRTLSVEINVGTIRNSQQEEALRKATSIIDEIVKKLLVDMAESRQQLLALHSACVTEAPAVPIDQKFQSIVISCALEDQKKIKRRLEMLLRNVGNAEKNIKIMDHQKLEEPKANGSQ
;
A
#
# COMPACT_ATOMS: atom_id res chain seq x y z
N MET A 1 -0.64 53.00 26.87
CA MET A 1 -1.42 53.03 28.13
C MET A 1 -2.58 52.07 27.91
N PHE A 2 -2.76 50.90 28.53
CA PHE A 2 -2.32 50.29 29.79
C PHE A 2 -2.22 48.74 29.55
N THR A 3 -1.30 48.06 30.22
CA THR A 3 -1.43 46.66 30.70
C THR A 3 -1.88 46.71 32.18
N PRO A 4 -2.15 45.62 32.97
CA PRO A 4 -2.03 44.15 32.77
C PRO A 4 -3.18 43.28 33.41
N GLY A 5 -3.06 41.93 33.39
CA GLY A 5 -3.18 41.10 34.62
C GLY A 5 -4.38 40.15 34.89
N SER A 6 -4.08 38.84 34.94
CA SER A 6 -4.46 37.78 35.93
C SER A 6 -5.90 37.25 36.16
N GLN A 7 -6.09 35.96 35.84
CA GLN A 7 -6.38 34.78 36.70
C GLN A 7 -7.61 34.68 37.66
N LEU A 8 -8.27 33.51 37.56
CA LEU A 8 -8.82 32.61 38.61
C LEU A 8 -10.33 32.27 38.62
N ASP A 9 -10.53 30.94 38.73
CA ASP A 9 -11.64 30.06 39.08
C ASP A 9 -12.89 30.61 39.77
N THR A 10 -14.04 30.01 39.44
CA THR A 10 -14.97 29.35 40.40
C THR A 10 -16.28 28.97 39.70
N THR A 11 -16.68 27.70 39.68
CA THR A 11 -18.10 27.35 39.91
C THR A 11 -18.21 25.93 40.45
N THR A 12 -18.78 25.86 41.65
CA THR A 12 -19.07 24.68 42.47
C THR A 12 -20.50 24.20 42.25
N CYS A 13 -20.67 22.89 42.39
CA CYS A 13 -21.85 22.03 42.58
C CYS A 13 -23.23 22.66 42.82
N TRP A 14 -24.25 22.08 42.17
CA TRP A 14 -25.55 21.74 42.80
C TRP A 14 -25.92 20.28 42.51
N SER A 15 -26.34 19.58 43.56
CA SER A 15 -26.69 18.17 43.62
C SER A 15 -28.21 17.94 43.60
N ASP A 16 -28.55 16.68 43.31
CA ASP A 16 -29.64 15.86 43.86
C ASP A 16 -31.01 15.78 43.16
N GLY A 17 -31.45 14.52 43.00
CA GLY A 17 -32.72 14.10 42.40
C GLY A 17 -32.85 12.58 42.25
N SER A 18 -32.90 11.89 43.39
CA SER A 18 -33.06 10.44 43.63
C SER A 18 -34.17 9.74 42.83
N HIS A 19 -33.99 8.45 42.45
CA HIS A 19 -34.85 7.33 42.90
C HIS A 19 -34.30 5.95 42.44
N ARG A 20 -34.47 4.98 43.32
CA ARG A 20 -33.84 3.66 43.42
C ARG A 20 -34.88 2.57 43.13
N THR A 21 -34.54 1.54 42.35
CA THR A 21 -35.05 0.16 42.54
C THR A 21 -34.03 -0.89 42.06
N ARG A 22 -33.80 -1.90 42.89
CA ARG A 22 -33.01 -3.12 42.62
C ARG A 22 -33.94 -4.22 42.11
N SER A 23 -33.51 -5.02 41.14
CA SER A 23 -33.95 -6.41 40.95
C SER A 23 -32.90 -7.23 40.17
N ALA A 24 -32.92 -8.54 40.44
CA ALA A 24 -31.86 -9.55 40.33
C ALA A 24 -31.37 -9.94 38.90
N PRO A 25 -30.27 -10.72 38.78
CA PRO A 25 -29.69 -11.11 37.49
C PRO A 25 -30.28 -12.44 36.97
N CYS A 26 -30.70 -12.47 35.70
CA CYS A 26 -31.01 -13.70 34.98
C CYS A 26 -29.79 -14.13 34.14
N ARG A 27 -29.23 -15.30 34.48
CA ARG A 27 -28.42 -16.11 33.56
C ARG A 27 -29.35 -16.68 32.47
N THR A 28 -28.94 -16.57 31.22
CA THR A 28 -29.26 -17.55 30.18
C THR A 28 -28.08 -17.65 29.21
N ASP A 29 -27.94 -18.86 28.72
CA ASP A 29 -26.76 -19.43 28.11
C ASP A 29 -26.38 -18.90 26.72
N GLN A 30 -25.11 -19.17 26.45
CA GLN A 30 -24.34 -19.08 25.22
C GLN A 30 -25.09 -19.38 23.92
N PHE A 31 -24.83 -18.57 22.88
CA PHE A 31 -24.62 -19.10 21.53
C PHE A 31 -23.58 -18.26 20.80
N GLY A 32 -22.54 -18.94 20.32
CA GLY A 32 -21.36 -18.32 19.73
C GLY A 32 -21.64 -17.58 18.43
N LYS A 33 -21.09 -16.37 18.34
CA LYS A 33 -20.63 -15.80 17.08
C LYS A 33 -19.21 -15.30 17.31
N LYS A 34 -18.24 -15.96 16.66
CA LYS A 34 -16.87 -15.51 16.58
C LYS A 34 -16.89 -14.12 15.94
N LYS A 35 -16.81 -13.08 16.77
CA LYS A 35 -16.47 -11.73 16.34
C LYS A 35 -15.04 -11.79 15.84
N LYS A 36 -14.84 -11.75 14.52
CA LYS A 36 -13.54 -11.38 13.96
C LYS A 36 -13.39 -9.90 14.24
N ASP A 37 -12.69 -9.57 15.31
CA ASP A 37 -12.27 -8.20 15.55
C ASP A 37 -11.41 -7.75 14.36
N PRO A 38 -11.64 -6.55 13.79
CA PRO A 38 -10.75 -6.02 12.78
C PRO A 38 -9.37 -5.84 13.43
N ILE A 39 -8.35 -6.43 12.80
CA ILE A 39 -6.96 -6.27 13.18
C ILE A 39 -6.63 -4.80 12.95
N ILE A 40 -6.81 -3.97 13.98
CA ILE A 40 -6.21 -2.64 14.04
C ILE A 40 -4.72 -2.91 14.19
N LEU A 41 -4.00 -2.92 13.07
CA LEU A 41 -2.55 -2.78 13.05
C LEU A 41 -2.22 -1.48 13.79
N HIS A 42 -1.94 -1.60 15.08
CA HIS A 42 -1.26 -0.56 15.83
C HIS A 42 0.11 -0.40 15.18
N ILE A 43 0.22 0.55 14.26
CA ILE A 43 1.50 1.09 13.82
C ILE A 43 2.07 1.82 15.04
N ARG A 44 2.67 1.06 15.95
CA ARG A 44 3.58 1.62 16.96
C ARG A 44 4.74 2.21 16.17
N SER A 45 4.80 3.53 16.12
CA SER A 45 5.93 4.28 15.57
C SER A 45 7.26 3.69 16.08
N PRO A 46 8.11 3.10 15.19
CA PRO A 46 9.41 2.55 15.58
C PRO A 46 10.41 3.60 16.06
N VAL A 47 10.09 4.90 15.87
CA VAL A 47 11.00 6.02 16.11
C VAL A 47 11.36 6.17 17.60
N ALA A 48 10.50 5.73 18.52
CA ALA A 48 10.77 5.86 19.96
C ALA A 48 11.80 4.85 20.49
N MET A 49 11.93 3.67 19.88
CA MET A 49 12.79 2.59 20.38
C MET A 49 14.25 2.70 19.89
N SER A 50 14.50 3.41 18.79
CA SER A 50 15.85 3.59 18.22
C SER A 50 16.63 4.74 18.87
N GLN A 51 15.95 5.71 19.49
CA GLN A 51 16.60 6.84 20.15
C GLN A 51 17.13 6.49 21.55
N ALA A 52 16.47 5.59 22.27
CA ALA A 52 16.82 5.25 23.65
C ALA A 52 18.11 4.41 23.81
N LYS A 53 18.52 3.67 22.77
CA LYS A 53 19.76 2.86 22.82
C LYS A 53 21.04 3.62 22.46
N ILE A 54 20.93 4.82 21.89
CA ILE A 54 22.09 5.58 21.38
C ILE A 54 22.69 6.50 22.45
N GLN A 55 21.88 7.02 23.39
CA GLN A 55 22.38 7.96 24.42
C GLN A 55 23.19 7.30 25.55
N ALA A 56 23.10 5.98 25.72
CA ALA A 56 23.80 5.27 26.79
C ALA A 56 25.30 4.98 26.50
N LYS A 57 25.76 5.13 25.25
CA LYS A 57 27.13 4.72 24.85
C LYS A 57 28.15 5.86 24.74
N LEU A 58 27.75 7.11 25.02
CA LEU A 58 28.64 8.28 24.92
C LEU A 58 29.17 8.81 26.25
N ASN A 59 28.74 8.25 27.40
CA ASN A 59 29.00 8.85 28.70
C ASN A 59 30.04 8.12 29.58
N ASP A 60 30.78 7.16 29.04
CA ASP A 60 31.73 6.34 29.81
C ASP A 60 33.20 6.55 29.39
N VAL A 61 33.67 7.81 29.38
CA VAL A 61 35.09 8.14 29.19
C VAL A 61 35.51 9.28 30.12
N THR A 62 35.44 9.04 31.42
CA THR A 62 36.14 9.87 32.42
C THR A 62 37.02 8.98 33.31
N GLY A 63 38.27 8.78 32.87
CA GLY A 63 39.33 8.21 33.71
C GLY A 63 40.51 7.66 32.93
N GLY A 64 41.69 8.27 33.07
CA GLY A 64 42.98 7.66 32.71
C GLY A 64 43.77 8.36 31.59
N LYS A 65 45.07 8.53 31.85
CA LYS A 65 46.04 9.40 31.17
C LYS A 65 46.62 8.75 29.88
N PHE A 66 47.10 9.59 28.95
CA PHE A 66 47.62 9.29 27.60
C PHE A 66 46.64 8.63 26.62
N LYS A 67 45.77 9.44 26.01
CA LYS A 67 45.10 9.04 24.75
C LYS A 67 46.15 9.13 23.64
N ARG A 68 46.61 7.99 23.10
CA ARG A 68 47.28 7.98 21.79
C ARG A 68 46.37 8.75 20.84
N THR A 69 46.90 9.76 20.16
CA THR A 69 46.19 10.43 19.07
C THR A 69 45.71 9.31 18.14
N MET A 70 44.39 9.19 17.93
CA MET A 70 43.85 8.10 17.12
C MET A 70 44.58 8.02 15.80
N SER A 71 44.97 6.82 15.38
CA SER A 71 45.56 6.64 14.07
C SER A 71 44.57 7.08 13.00
N MET A 72 45.06 7.54 11.86
CA MET A 72 44.20 7.81 10.70
C MET A 72 43.38 6.57 10.31
N ALA A 73 43.93 5.37 10.52
CA ALA A 73 43.21 4.11 10.33
C ALA A 73 42.03 3.94 11.31
N ASP A 74 42.24 4.23 12.59
CA ASP A 74 41.18 4.14 13.61
C ASP A 74 40.06 5.16 13.33
N ARG A 75 40.44 6.36 12.89
CA ARG A 75 39.49 7.40 12.50
C ARG A 75 38.69 6.98 11.25
N ALA A 76 39.34 6.41 10.24
CA ALA A 76 38.67 5.91 9.04
C ALA A 76 37.70 4.76 9.38
N GLY A 77 38.11 3.82 10.26
CA GLY A 77 37.26 2.73 10.71
C GLY A 77 36.01 3.21 11.45
N GLN A 78 36.14 4.21 12.33
CA GLN A 78 35.00 4.81 13.01
C GLN A 78 34.03 5.49 12.03
N LEU A 79 34.55 6.17 11.00
CA LEU A 79 33.72 6.81 9.98
C LEU A 79 32.95 5.78 9.14
N LEU A 80 33.60 4.68 8.73
CA LEU A 80 32.93 3.58 8.02
C LEU A 80 31.82 2.96 8.87
N SER A 81 32.09 2.67 10.14
CA SER A 81 31.05 2.13 11.04
C SER A 81 29.86 3.08 11.20
N ASN A 82 30.10 4.40 11.22
CA ASN A 82 29.02 5.38 11.26
C ASN A 82 28.21 5.39 9.95
N LEU A 83 28.87 5.23 8.79
CA LEU A 83 28.19 5.13 7.49
C LEU A 83 27.34 3.86 7.39
N ASP A 84 27.85 2.71 7.84
CA ASP A 84 27.09 1.45 7.87
C ASP A 84 25.82 1.59 8.76
N GLN A 85 25.94 2.28 9.90
CA GLN A 85 24.79 2.57 10.76
C GLN A 85 23.77 3.49 10.08
N LEU A 86 24.23 4.46 9.29
CA LEU A 86 23.35 5.33 8.52
C LEU A 86 22.65 4.56 7.40
N GLU A 87 23.34 3.64 6.72
CA GLU A 87 22.76 2.78 5.68
C GLU A 87 21.58 1.96 6.23
N ILE A 88 21.75 1.32 7.39
CA ILE A 88 20.67 0.58 8.07
C ILE A 88 19.47 1.50 8.37
N ARG A 89 19.73 2.73 8.83
CA ARG A 89 18.66 3.70 9.13
C ARG A 89 17.95 4.19 7.87
N VAL A 90 18.67 4.34 6.76
CA VAL A 90 18.09 4.71 5.46
C VAL A 90 17.19 3.59 4.97
N GLU A 91 17.60 2.32 5.09
CA GLU A 91 16.76 1.22 4.63
C GLU A 91 15.47 1.08 5.47
N ALA A 92 15.57 1.21 6.80
CA ALA A 92 14.39 1.24 7.67
C ALA A 92 13.44 2.43 7.36
N LEU A 93 13.99 3.58 6.97
CA LEU A 93 13.21 4.74 6.52
C LEU A 93 12.48 4.43 5.22
N ARG A 94 13.14 3.79 4.24
CA ARG A 94 12.55 3.40 2.95
C ARG A 94 11.43 2.38 3.14
N GLU A 95 11.60 1.40 4.02
CA GLU A 95 10.55 0.43 4.38
C GLU A 95 9.34 1.14 5.01
N THR A 96 9.59 2.04 5.96
CA THR A 96 8.52 2.79 6.63
C THR A 96 7.76 3.68 5.65
N ALA A 97 8.47 4.39 4.77
CA ALA A 97 7.86 5.23 3.75
C ALA A 97 7.02 4.40 2.77
N SER A 98 7.52 3.22 2.35
CA SER A 98 6.76 2.30 1.48
C SER A 98 5.48 1.79 2.15
N ALA A 99 5.52 1.52 3.45
CA ALA A 99 4.33 1.13 4.21
C ALA A 99 3.29 2.25 4.30
N ILE A 100 3.73 3.50 4.49
CA ILE A 100 2.84 4.68 4.50
C ILE A 100 2.25 4.92 3.10
N GLU A 101 3.03 4.75 2.04
CA GLU A 101 2.57 4.83 0.65
C GLU A 101 1.47 3.78 0.39
N GLN A 102 1.64 2.54 0.88
CA GLN A 102 0.64 1.49 0.76
C GLN A 102 -0.63 1.78 1.57
N GLU A 103 -0.49 2.24 2.82
CA GLU A 103 -1.64 2.60 3.68
C GLU A 103 -2.50 3.69 3.04
N ARG A 104 -1.85 4.69 2.42
CA ARG A 104 -2.55 5.73 1.64
C ARG A 104 -3.40 5.11 0.54
N GLU A 105 -2.85 4.18 -0.25
CA GLU A 105 -3.61 3.51 -1.32
C GLU A 105 -4.77 2.68 -0.76
N CYS A 106 -4.54 1.92 0.31
CA CYS A 106 -5.59 1.15 0.97
C CYS A 106 -6.75 2.04 1.47
N ILE A 107 -6.45 3.22 2.02
CA ILE A 107 -7.49 4.17 2.43
C ILE A 107 -8.31 4.66 1.23
N LEU A 108 -7.65 4.99 0.10
CA LEU A 108 -8.34 5.41 -1.12
C LEU A 108 -9.27 4.29 -1.64
N GLU A 109 -8.77 3.05 -1.69
CA GLU A 109 -9.55 1.87 -2.08
C GLU A 109 -10.77 1.67 -1.16
N MET A 110 -10.61 1.80 0.16
CA MET A 110 -11.70 1.67 1.13
C MET A 110 -12.77 2.76 0.94
N ILE A 111 -12.37 4.03 0.75
CA ILE A 111 -13.31 5.13 0.51
C ILE A 111 -14.11 4.87 -0.77
N GLN A 112 -13.43 4.48 -1.85
CA GLN A 112 -14.10 4.15 -3.11
C GLN A 112 -15.04 2.95 -2.98
N SER A 113 -14.65 1.92 -2.23
CA SER A 113 -15.50 0.76 -1.99
C SER A 113 -16.78 1.13 -1.24
N LEU A 114 -16.72 2.07 -0.28
CA LEU A 114 -17.90 2.56 0.43
C LEU A 114 -18.81 3.37 -0.50
N GLN A 115 -18.24 4.29 -1.29
CA GLN A 115 -18.99 5.09 -2.27
C GLN A 115 -19.73 4.24 -3.31
N ASN A 116 -19.12 3.12 -3.71
CA ASN A 116 -19.70 2.18 -4.68
C ASN A 116 -20.47 1.02 -4.04
N SER A 117 -20.67 1.04 -2.72
CA SER A 117 -21.35 -0.05 -2.03
C SER A 117 -22.84 -0.11 -2.41
N GLN A 118 -23.38 -1.33 -2.47
CA GLN A 118 -24.78 -1.51 -2.86
C GLN A 118 -25.76 -0.93 -1.82
N GLU A 119 -25.30 -0.75 -0.58
CA GLU A 119 -26.04 -0.09 0.51
C GLU A 119 -26.35 1.38 0.19
N MET A 120 -25.52 2.06 -0.61
CA MET A 120 -25.74 3.44 -1.07
C MET A 120 -26.97 3.61 -1.97
N HIS A 121 -27.60 2.51 -2.42
CA HIS A 121 -28.86 2.53 -3.16
C HIS A 121 -30.10 2.48 -2.26
N ASN A 122 -29.94 2.04 -1.01
CA ASN A 122 -31.06 1.81 -0.07
C ASN A 122 -31.19 2.91 0.99
N ILE A 123 -30.29 3.89 0.98
CA ILE A 123 -30.29 5.06 1.87
C ILE A 123 -31.09 6.22 1.27
N SER A 124 -31.61 7.09 2.13
CA SER A 124 -32.34 8.27 1.65
C SER A 124 -31.42 9.25 0.91
N ALA A 125 -31.99 10.12 0.08
CA ALA A 125 -31.22 11.09 -0.69
C ALA A 125 -30.39 12.03 0.20
N GLY A 126 -30.94 12.47 1.34
CA GLY A 126 -30.22 13.35 2.28
C GLY A 126 -29.03 12.66 2.94
N GLU A 127 -29.24 11.45 3.49
CA GLU A 127 -28.16 10.67 4.10
C GLU A 127 -27.06 10.33 3.08
N LYS A 128 -27.46 10.04 1.84
CA LYS A 128 -26.55 9.79 0.72
C LYS A 128 -25.67 10.99 0.40
N GLU A 129 -26.25 12.19 0.37
CA GLU A 129 -25.51 13.43 0.14
C GLU A 129 -24.49 13.67 1.25
N GLU A 130 -24.89 13.51 2.52
CA GLU A 130 -23.99 13.66 3.67
C GLU A 130 -22.81 12.67 3.65
N LEU A 131 -23.09 11.40 3.31
CA LEU A 131 -22.07 10.37 3.16
C LEU A 131 -21.12 10.68 2.00
N THR A 132 -21.66 11.17 0.88
CA THR A 132 -20.87 11.54 -0.31
C THR A 132 -19.92 12.70 0.00
N LEU A 133 -20.43 13.78 0.60
CA LEU A 133 -19.62 14.92 1.03
C LEU A 133 -18.52 14.52 2.02
N THR A 134 -18.84 13.59 2.93
CA THR A 134 -17.87 13.06 3.89
C THR A 134 -16.77 12.26 3.19
N ALA A 135 -17.15 11.38 2.27
CA ALA A 135 -16.22 10.57 1.49
C ALA A 135 -15.29 11.46 0.63
N ASP A 136 -15.83 12.45 -0.06
CA ASP A 136 -15.05 13.38 -0.90
C ASP A 136 -14.04 14.19 -0.07
N ARG A 137 -14.46 14.66 1.11
CA ARG A 137 -13.55 15.34 2.05
C ARG A 137 -12.41 14.42 2.51
N LEU A 138 -12.71 13.16 2.84
CA LEU A 138 -11.69 12.19 3.22
C LEU A 138 -10.76 11.89 2.05
N MET A 139 -11.31 11.69 0.85
CA MET A 139 -10.56 11.49 -0.39
C MET A 139 -9.57 12.63 -0.62
N GLY A 140 -10.03 13.89 -0.57
CA GLY A 140 -9.17 15.06 -0.76
C GLY A 140 -8.04 15.15 0.27
N ARG A 141 -8.32 14.82 1.54
CA ARG A 141 -7.29 14.78 2.60
C ARG A 141 -6.27 13.67 2.36
N THR A 142 -6.71 12.47 1.98
CA THR A 142 -5.80 11.35 1.69
C THR A 142 -4.94 11.64 0.46
N LEU A 143 -5.51 12.24 -0.58
CA LEU A 143 -4.78 12.61 -1.79
C LEU A 143 -3.69 13.66 -1.52
N SER A 144 -3.88 14.56 -0.55
CA SER A 144 -2.86 15.56 -0.15
C SER A 144 -1.61 14.97 0.51
N VAL A 145 -1.66 13.70 0.93
CA VAL A 145 -0.48 13.01 1.46
C VAL A 145 0.34 12.50 0.28
N GLU A 146 1.55 13.01 0.08
CA GLU A 146 2.46 12.57 -0.99
C GLU A 146 3.67 11.86 -0.39
N ILE A 147 3.89 10.60 -0.81
CA ILE A 147 5.05 9.81 -0.44
C ILE A 147 5.65 9.27 -1.75
N ASN A 148 6.97 9.34 -1.88
CA ASN A 148 7.68 8.81 -3.04
C ASN A 148 8.94 8.08 -2.58
N VAL A 149 8.97 6.76 -2.79
CA VAL A 149 10.16 5.93 -2.56
C VAL A 149 10.77 5.52 -3.89
N GLY A 150 11.87 6.20 -4.23
CA GLY A 150 12.62 5.93 -5.46
C GLY A 150 13.43 4.64 -5.41
N THR A 151 13.64 4.07 -6.60
CA THR A 151 14.64 3.02 -6.84
C THR A 151 15.91 3.70 -7.36
N ILE A 152 17.03 3.51 -6.66
CA ILE A 152 18.34 4.00 -7.10
C ILE A 152 18.83 3.06 -8.20
N ARG A 153 19.26 3.62 -9.33
CA ARG A 153 19.68 2.86 -10.51
C ARG A 153 21.02 3.35 -11.02
N ASN A 154 21.80 2.44 -11.59
CA ASN A 154 22.91 2.79 -12.47
C ASN A 154 22.43 2.87 -13.94
N SER A 155 23.30 3.34 -14.84
CA SER A 155 22.98 3.51 -16.27
C SER A 155 22.54 2.22 -16.95
N GLN A 156 23.15 1.09 -16.58
CA GLN A 156 22.80 -0.23 -17.11
C GLN A 156 21.39 -0.66 -16.67
N GLN A 157 21.04 -0.47 -15.40
CA GLN A 157 19.71 -0.77 -14.86
C GLN A 157 18.63 0.12 -15.49
N GLU A 158 18.92 1.40 -15.73
CA GLU A 158 17.99 2.28 -16.45
C GLU A 158 17.75 1.82 -17.89
N GLU A 159 18.81 1.43 -18.60
CA GLU A 159 18.69 0.93 -19.97
C GLU A 159 17.92 -0.40 -20.02
N ALA A 160 18.19 -1.31 -19.08
CA ALA A 160 17.47 -2.56 -18.93
C ALA A 160 15.97 -2.33 -18.67
N LEU A 161 15.64 -1.41 -17.75
CA LEU A 161 14.26 -1.04 -17.45
C LEU A 161 13.55 -0.43 -18.67
N ARG A 162 14.22 0.47 -19.41
CA ARG A 162 13.69 1.04 -20.66
C ARG A 162 13.39 -0.06 -21.69
N LYS A 163 14.32 -0.99 -21.89
CA LYS A 163 14.14 -2.12 -22.82
C LYS A 163 12.99 -3.03 -22.40
N ALA A 164 12.93 -3.43 -21.13
CA ALA A 164 11.84 -4.26 -20.61
C ALA A 164 10.48 -3.58 -20.79
N THR A 165 10.40 -2.29 -20.48
CA THR A 165 9.17 -1.51 -20.62
C THR A 165 8.74 -1.39 -22.08
N SER A 166 9.67 -1.13 -23.00
CA SER A 166 9.39 -1.05 -24.44
C SER A 166 8.80 -2.35 -25.00
N ILE A 167 9.37 -3.50 -24.61
CA ILE A 167 8.89 -4.82 -25.05
C ILE A 167 7.44 -5.03 -24.60
N ILE A 168 7.10 -4.69 -23.35
CA ILE A 168 5.73 -4.80 -22.84
C ILE A 168 4.80 -3.84 -23.61
N ASP A 169 5.22 -2.60 -23.81
CA ASP A 169 4.42 -1.58 -24.50
C ASP A 169 4.13 -1.95 -25.95
N GLU A 170 5.07 -2.58 -26.65
CA GLU A 170 4.87 -3.09 -28.00
C GLU A 170 3.79 -4.17 -28.07
N ILE A 171 3.75 -5.08 -27.10
CA ILE A 171 2.68 -6.09 -27.03
C ILE A 171 1.35 -5.44 -26.68
N VAL A 172 1.34 -4.48 -25.74
CA VAL A 172 0.13 -3.76 -25.36
C VAL A 172 -0.48 -3.02 -26.56
N LYS A 173 0.35 -2.43 -27.44
CA LYS A 173 -0.11 -1.80 -28.69
C LYS A 173 -0.76 -2.80 -29.65
N LYS A 174 -0.28 -4.05 -29.69
CA LYS A 174 -0.78 -5.11 -30.57
C LYS A 174 -2.07 -5.77 -30.06
N LEU A 175 -2.43 -5.59 -28.79
CA LEU A 175 -3.65 -6.17 -28.21
C LEU A 175 -4.90 -5.85 -29.03
N LEU A 176 -5.05 -4.62 -29.54
CA LEU A 176 -6.22 -4.25 -30.33
C LEU A 176 -6.29 -4.91 -31.71
N VAL A 177 -5.17 -5.43 -32.21
CA VAL A 177 -5.07 -6.10 -33.52
C VAL A 177 -5.31 -7.59 -33.36
N ASP A 178 -4.59 -8.23 -32.43
CA ASP A 178 -4.74 -9.64 -32.10
C ASP A 178 -4.62 -9.84 -30.59
N MET A 179 -5.77 -9.98 -29.93
CA MET A 179 -5.85 -10.21 -28.49
C MET A 179 -5.28 -11.57 -28.09
N ALA A 180 -5.47 -12.61 -28.92
CA ALA A 180 -5.09 -13.98 -28.57
C ALA A 180 -3.57 -14.17 -28.65
N GLU A 181 -2.94 -13.71 -29.74
CA GLU A 181 -1.49 -13.75 -29.89
C GLU A 181 -0.80 -12.90 -28.82
N SER A 182 -1.28 -11.66 -28.62
CA SER A 182 -0.72 -10.74 -27.62
C SER A 182 -0.83 -11.30 -26.20
N ARG A 183 -1.95 -11.98 -25.87
CA ARG A 183 -2.11 -12.68 -24.59
C ARG A 183 -1.07 -13.78 -24.42
N GLN A 184 -0.81 -14.58 -25.44
CA GLN A 184 0.22 -15.63 -25.39
C GLN A 184 1.62 -15.04 -25.21
N GLN A 185 1.93 -13.93 -25.87
CA GLN A 185 3.20 -13.21 -25.68
C GLN A 185 3.33 -12.67 -24.26
N LEU A 186 2.27 -12.07 -23.69
CA LEU A 186 2.26 -11.62 -22.29
C LEU A 186 2.47 -12.78 -21.30
N LEU A 187 1.92 -13.97 -21.58
CA LEU A 187 2.15 -15.17 -20.77
C LEU A 187 3.62 -15.63 -20.82
N ALA A 188 4.26 -15.57 -22.00
CA ALA A 188 5.68 -15.89 -22.14
C ALA A 188 6.56 -14.89 -21.36
N LEU A 189 6.27 -13.58 -21.45
CA LEU A 189 6.98 -12.56 -20.67
C LEU A 189 6.78 -12.72 -19.16
N HIS A 190 5.56 -13.01 -18.73
CA HIS A 190 5.27 -13.26 -17.32
C HIS A 190 6.04 -14.49 -16.82
N SER A 191 6.10 -15.56 -17.61
CA SER A 191 6.86 -16.77 -17.27
C SER A 191 8.36 -16.49 -17.10
N ALA A 192 8.92 -15.56 -17.89
CA ALA A 192 10.31 -15.11 -17.73
C ALA A 192 10.58 -14.32 -16.43
N CYS A 193 9.53 -13.87 -15.73
CA CYS A 193 9.63 -13.17 -14.45
C CYS A 193 9.39 -14.08 -13.23
N VAL A 194 9.10 -15.37 -13.45
CA VAL A 194 8.80 -16.34 -12.39
C VAL A 194 9.99 -17.27 -12.21
N THR A 195 10.32 -17.58 -10.96
CA THR A 195 11.45 -18.44 -10.58
C THR A 195 11.14 -19.94 -10.66
N GLU A 196 9.86 -20.31 -10.69
CA GLU A 196 9.40 -21.69 -10.88
C GLU A 196 9.49 -22.08 -12.35
N ALA A 197 9.96 -23.30 -12.63
CA ALA A 197 10.09 -23.82 -14.00
C ALA A 197 8.73 -23.83 -14.72
N PRO A 198 8.48 -22.93 -15.69
CA PRO A 198 7.19 -22.86 -16.34
C PRO A 198 7.00 -24.04 -17.28
N ALA A 199 5.76 -24.53 -17.43
CA ALA A 199 5.38 -25.50 -18.46
C ALA A 199 5.36 -24.91 -19.89
N VAL A 200 5.79 -23.66 -20.05
CA VAL A 200 5.66 -22.83 -21.25
C VAL A 200 7.05 -22.36 -21.69
N PRO A 201 7.33 -22.21 -22.99
CA PRO A 201 8.57 -21.62 -23.48
C PRO A 201 8.86 -20.26 -22.83
N ILE A 202 10.05 -20.12 -22.25
CA ILE A 202 10.54 -18.90 -21.62
C ILE A 202 11.14 -17.99 -22.68
N ASP A 203 10.79 -16.70 -22.66
CA ASP A 203 11.53 -15.68 -23.40
C ASP A 203 12.86 -15.38 -22.68
N GLN A 204 13.91 -16.10 -23.06
CA GLN A 204 15.25 -15.96 -22.46
C GLN A 204 15.85 -14.56 -22.66
N LYS A 205 15.50 -13.89 -23.77
CA LYS A 205 15.99 -12.53 -24.05
C LYS A 205 15.35 -11.54 -23.07
N PHE A 206 14.05 -11.63 -22.88
CA PHE A 206 13.35 -10.80 -21.89
C PHE A 206 13.81 -11.11 -20.46
N GLN A 207 13.99 -12.39 -20.13
CA GLN A 207 14.49 -12.81 -18.82
C GLN A 207 15.85 -12.16 -18.49
N SER A 208 16.81 -12.19 -19.43
CA SER A 208 18.12 -11.55 -19.25
C SER A 208 18.02 -10.04 -19.00
N ILE A 209 17.10 -9.36 -19.71
CA ILE A 209 16.84 -7.93 -19.53
C ILE A 209 16.26 -7.67 -18.13
N VAL A 210 15.27 -8.46 -17.70
CA VAL A 210 14.65 -8.31 -16.38
C VAL A 210 15.65 -8.55 -15.25
N ILE A 211 16.48 -9.59 -15.33
CA ILE A 211 17.54 -9.87 -14.34
C ILE A 211 18.52 -8.69 -14.21
N SER A 212 18.77 -7.96 -15.31
CA SER A 212 19.64 -6.78 -15.32
C SER A 212 19.01 -5.52 -14.68
N CYS A 213 17.71 -5.56 -14.35
CA CYS A 213 17.01 -4.47 -13.66
C CYS A 213 17.24 -4.52 -12.13
N ALA A 214 16.96 -3.42 -11.44
CA ALA A 214 16.91 -3.42 -9.97
C ALA A 214 15.80 -4.36 -9.45
N LEU A 215 15.97 -4.93 -8.25
CA LEU A 215 15.04 -5.92 -7.69
C LEU A 215 13.61 -5.37 -7.56
N GLU A 216 13.47 -4.10 -7.19
CA GLU A 216 12.18 -3.40 -7.11
C GLU A 216 11.51 -3.30 -8.48
N ASP A 217 12.30 -3.07 -9.54
CA ASP A 217 11.79 -2.99 -10.91
C ASP A 217 11.37 -4.35 -11.43
N GLN A 218 12.11 -5.42 -11.12
CA GLN A 218 11.71 -6.79 -11.44
C GLN A 218 10.33 -7.12 -10.85
N LYS A 219 10.10 -6.74 -9.58
CA LYS A 219 8.80 -6.89 -8.92
C LYS A 219 7.71 -6.05 -9.60
N LYS A 220 8.02 -4.79 -9.97
CA LYS A 220 7.08 -3.89 -10.66
C LYS A 220 6.71 -4.42 -12.05
N ILE A 221 7.67 -4.90 -12.84
CA ILE A 221 7.46 -5.51 -14.15
C ILE A 221 6.57 -6.75 -14.02
N LYS A 222 6.86 -7.65 -13.07
CA LYS A 222 6.04 -8.83 -12.81
C LYS A 222 4.60 -8.45 -12.49
N ARG A 223 4.38 -7.53 -11.53
CA ARG A 223 3.03 -7.04 -11.16
C ARG A 223 2.30 -6.43 -12.36
N ARG A 224 3.01 -5.66 -13.19
CA ARG A 224 2.44 -5.07 -14.41
C ARG A 224 1.94 -6.15 -15.37
N LEU A 225 2.75 -7.19 -15.62
CA LEU A 225 2.36 -8.32 -16.47
C LEU A 225 1.16 -9.09 -15.91
N GLU A 226 1.13 -9.34 -14.59
CA GLU A 226 -0.02 -9.98 -13.94
C GLU A 226 -1.31 -9.16 -14.09
N MET A 227 -1.25 -7.83 -13.92
CA MET A 227 -2.40 -6.95 -14.11
C MET A 227 -2.88 -6.96 -15.56
N LEU A 228 -1.95 -6.85 -16.53
CA LEU A 228 -2.29 -6.91 -17.95
C LEU A 228 -2.97 -8.24 -18.32
N LEU A 229 -2.45 -9.37 -17.85
CA LEU A 229 -3.03 -10.69 -18.11
C LEU A 229 -4.45 -10.85 -17.53
N ARG A 230 -4.69 -10.31 -16.33
CA ARG A 230 -6.03 -10.25 -15.72
C ARG A 230 -6.98 -9.40 -16.56
N ASN A 231 -6.55 -8.19 -16.94
CA ASN A 231 -7.37 -7.26 -17.72
C ASN A 231 -7.74 -7.83 -19.10
N VAL A 232 -6.77 -8.40 -19.82
CA VAL A 232 -7.01 -9.08 -21.10
C VAL A 232 -7.97 -10.26 -20.92
N GLY A 233 -7.79 -11.07 -19.88
CA GLY A 233 -8.68 -12.21 -19.61
C GLY A 233 -10.11 -11.79 -19.24
N ASN A 234 -10.27 -10.64 -18.58
CA ASN A 234 -11.59 -10.07 -18.28
C ASN A 234 -12.24 -9.51 -19.55
N ALA A 235 -11.47 -8.82 -20.40
CA ALA A 235 -11.95 -8.31 -21.68
C ALA A 235 -12.42 -9.44 -22.60
N GLU A 236 -11.66 -10.53 -22.72
CA GLU A 236 -12.05 -11.71 -23.51
C GLU A 236 -13.36 -12.33 -23.01
N LYS A 237 -13.56 -12.42 -21.69
CA LYS A 237 -14.81 -12.91 -21.11
C LYS A 237 -15.98 -11.98 -21.41
N ASN A 238 -15.78 -10.67 -21.26
CA ASN A 238 -16.82 -9.67 -21.53
C ASN A 238 -17.24 -9.68 -23.01
N ILE A 239 -16.29 -9.76 -23.94
CA ILE A 239 -16.57 -9.88 -25.38
C ILE A 239 -17.40 -11.13 -25.66
N LYS A 240 -17.01 -12.29 -25.12
CA LYS A 240 -17.77 -13.54 -25.30
C LYS A 240 -19.20 -13.43 -24.76
N ILE A 241 -19.40 -12.81 -23.60
CA ILE A 241 -20.74 -12.60 -23.03
C ILE A 241 -21.60 -11.73 -23.95
N MET A 242 -21.03 -10.67 -24.53
CA MET A 242 -21.74 -9.80 -25.48
C MET A 242 -22.11 -10.52 -26.77
N ASP A 243 -21.23 -11.39 -27.29
CA ASP A 243 -21.52 -12.17 -28.49
C ASP A 243 -22.64 -13.20 -28.26
N HIS A 244 -22.71 -13.79 -27.07
CA HIS A 244 -23.80 -14.71 -26.70
C HIS A 244 -25.14 -13.98 -26.51
N GLN A 245 -25.16 -12.75 -25.99
CA GLN A 245 -26.38 -11.96 -25.85
C GLN A 245 -26.96 -11.50 -27.20
N LYS A 246 -26.13 -11.36 -28.24
CA LYS A 246 -26.58 -11.01 -29.60
C LYS A 246 -27.28 -12.14 -30.34
N LEU A 247 -27.14 -13.39 -29.89
CA LEU A 247 -27.75 -14.56 -30.54
C LEU A 247 -29.10 -14.97 -29.92
N GLU A 248 -29.46 -14.40 -28.78
CA GLU A 248 -30.73 -14.63 -28.08
C GLU A 248 -31.75 -13.50 -28.40
N GLU A 249 -31.93 -13.15 -29.68
CA GLU A 249 -33.15 -12.44 -30.09
C GLU A 249 -34.31 -13.44 -30.18
N PRO A 250 -35.46 -13.19 -29.51
CA PRO A 250 -36.57 -14.12 -29.53
C PRO A 250 -37.19 -14.15 -30.93
N LYS A 251 -37.20 -15.34 -31.55
CA LYS A 251 -38.07 -15.64 -32.69
C LYS A 251 -39.51 -15.34 -32.28
N ALA A 252 -40.03 -14.19 -32.70
CA ALA A 252 -41.44 -13.90 -32.63
C ALA A 252 -42.18 -14.99 -33.42
N ASN A 253 -42.92 -15.83 -32.70
CA ASN A 253 -43.79 -16.84 -33.27
C ASN A 253 -44.88 -16.13 -34.09
N GLY A 254 -44.72 -16.11 -35.41
CA GLY A 254 -45.76 -15.70 -36.34
C GLY A 254 -46.91 -16.70 -36.27
N SER A 255 -48.04 -16.25 -35.72
CA SER A 255 -49.31 -16.94 -35.81
C SER A 255 -49.83 -16.87 -37.25
N GLN A 256 -50.15 -18.01 -37.85
CA GLN A 256 -51.17 -18.16 -38.88
C GLN A 256 -51.67 -19.61 -38.91
#